data_AF-A0A329ZS04-F1
#
_entry.id   AF-A0A329ZS04-F1
#
_cell.length_a   1.000
_cell.length_b   1.000
_cell.length_c   1.000
_cell.angle_alpha   90.00
_cell.angle_beta   90.00
_cell.angle_gamma   90.00
#
_symmetry.space_group_name_H-M   'P 1'
#
loop_
_entity.id
_entity.type
_entity.pdbx_description
1 polymer ?
#
loop_
_entity_poly.entity_id
_entity_poly.type
_entity_poly.pdbx_seq_one_letter_code
_entity_poly.pdbx_strand_id
1 'polypeptide(L)'
;MWMTQHNSPHFQQEYDTSKEPLGLHKDGIMLGVFKSILSGEIALFNENYFVLENEVMTKNEAITYISSSSHSNPATALLICYNHILARELIKRKYFEKIYLYINSSFALPKNLADSLAVIIQSKSK
;
A
#
# COMPACT_ATOMS: atom_id res chain seq x y z
N MET A 1 23.63 -4.54 -1.63
CA MET A 1 23.13 -5.92 -1.43
C MET A 1 22.03 -6.11 -2.44
N TRP A 2 21.95 -7.28 -3.08
CA TRP A 2 20.91 -7.51 -4.09
C TRP A 2 19.77 -8.33 -3.49
N MET A 3 18.54 -7.87 -3.75
CA MET A 3 17.33 -8.65 -3.49
C MET A 3 16.79 -9.17 -4.81
N THR A 4 16.46 -10.46 -4.87
CA THR A 4 15.96 -11.11 -6.08
C THR A 4 14.50 -11.48 -5.89
N GLN A 5 13.64 -11.00 -6.78
CA GLN A 5 12.23 -11.36 -6.87
C GLN A 5 12.02 -12.33 -8.05
N HIS A 6 11.42 -13.49 -7.78
CA HIS A 6 11.05 -14.46 -8.79
C HIS A 6 9.62 -14.20 -9.27
N ASN A 7 9.50 -13.53 -10.41
CA ASN A 7 8.20 -13.19 -11.01
C ASN A 7 7.63 -14.35 -11.84
N SER A 8 8.48 -15.21 -12.41
CA SER A 8 8.09 -16.46 -13.06
C SER A 8 9.28 -17.45 -13.11
N PRO A 9 9.10 -18.73 -13.51
CA PRO A 9 10.19 -19.70 -13.63
C PRO A 9 11.35 -19.24 -14.55
N HIS A 10 11.07 -18.33 -15.48
CA HIS A 10 12.04 -17.85 -16.47
C HIS A 10 12.33 -16.35 -16.34
N PHE A 11 11.74 -15.66 -15.35
CA PHE A 11 11.91 -14.23 -15.17
C PHE A 11 12.17 -13.89 -13.71
N GLN A 12 13.32 -13.26 -13.48
CA GLN A 12 13.78 -12.80 -12.19
C GLN A 12 14.09 -11.31 -12.31
N GLN A 13 13.80 -10.58 -11.23
CA GLN A 13 14.06 -9.15 -11.14
C GLN A 13 14.92 -8.88 -9.91
N GLU A 14 15.97 -8.09 -10.10
CA GLU A 14 16.93 -7.79 -9.04
C GLU A 14 16.85 -6.30 -8.65
N TYR A 15 16.92 -6.05 -7.35
CA TYR A 15 16.90 -4.71 -6.78
C TYR A 15 18.18 -4.46 -6.00
N ASP A 16 18.90 -3.41 -6.36
CA ASP A 16 20.01 -2.94 -5.55
C ASP A 16 19.46 -2.26 -4.30
N THR A 17 19.92 -2.71 -3.15
CA THR A 17 19.47 -2.26 -1.83
C THR A 17 20.63 -1.90 -0.92
N SER A 18 20.36 -0.91 -0.08
CA SER A 18 21.29 -0.38 0.91
C SER A 18 20.80 -0.69 2.33
N LYS A 19 21.76 -1.02 3.20
CA LYS A 19 21.63 -1.33 4.65
C LYS A 19 20.82 -2.58 5.04
N GLU A 20 21.06 -3.01 6.29
CA GLU A 20 20.32 -4.06 6.99
C GLU A 20 18.83 -3.71 7.11
N PRO A 21 17.93 -4.70 6.97
CA PRO A 21 16.50 -4.47 7.05
C PRO A 21 16.08 -3.93 8.41
N LEU A 22 15.16 -2.96 8.41
CA LEU A 22 14.30 -2.78 9.58
C LEU A 22 13.34 -3.97 9.62
N GLY A 23 13.71 -4.99 10.39
CA GLY A 23 12.99 -6.25 10.51
C GLY A 23 12.02 -6.24 11.67
N LEU A 24 10.73 -6.40 11.41
CA LEU A 24 9.72 -6.70 12.42
C LEU A 24 9.27 -8.15 12.27
N HIS A 25 9.37 -8.89 13.36
CA HIS A 25 8.90 -10.27 13.44
C HIS A 25 7.75 -10.32 14.43
N LYS A 26 6.56 -10.67 13.97
CA LYS A 26 5.40 -10.82 14.85
C LYS A 26 4.48 -11.90 14.33
N ASP A 27 4.14 -12.85 15.20
CA ASP A 27 3.12 -13.87 14.95
C ASP A 27 3.33 -14.68 13.64
N GLY A 28 4.58 -15.02 13.34
CA GLY A 28 4.94 -15.75 12.11
C GLY A 28 5.02 -14.89 10.84
N ILE A 29 4.86 -13.57 10.99
CA ILE A 29 5.04 -12.61 9.89
C ILE A 29 6.37 -11.90 10.05
N MET A 30 7.15 -11.94 8.96
CA MET A 30 8.37 -11.18 8.80
C MET A 30 8.09 -10.00 7.87
N LEU A 31 8.33 -8.79 8.36
CA LEU A 31 8.36 -7.58 7.56
C LEU A 31 9.79 -7.06 7.53
N GLY A 32 10.41 -7.04 6.36
CA GLY A 32 11.67 -6.34 6.13
C GLY A 32 11.45 -5.10 5.28
N VAL A 33 11.92 -3.94 5.72
CA VAL A 33 11.93 -2.73 4.89
C VAL A 33 13.36 -2.41 4.48
N PHE A 34 13.57 -2.30 3.17
CA PHE A 34 14.85 -2.05 2.53
C PHE A 34 14.79 -0.75 1.72
N LYS A 35 15.94 -0.11 1.52
CA LYS A 35 16.04 1.10 0.69
C LYS A 35 16.78 0.80 -0.60
N SER A 36 16.11 0.99 -1.74
CA SER A 36 16.67 0.92 -3.07
C SER A 36 16.89 2.32 -3.66
N ILE A 37 17.97 2.47 -4.43
CA ILE A 37 18.27 3.73 -5.13
C ILE A 37 17.21 4.03 -6.20
N LEU A 38 16.73 3.01 -6.91
CA LEU A 38 15.82 3.17 -8.05
C LEU A 38 14.35 3.01 -7.68
N SER A 39 14.04 2.17 -6.68
CA SER A 39 12.66 1.81 -6.33
C SER A 39 12.13 2.48 -5.07
N GLY A 40 12.95 3.31 -4.39
CA GLY A 40 12.59 3.89 -3.10
C GLY A 40 12.60 2.84 -1.99
N GLU A 41 11.59 2.84 -1.14
CA GLU A 41 11.42 1.79 -0.13
C GLU A 41 10.85 0.50 -0.72
N ILE A 42 11.41 -0.64 -0.31
CA ILE A 42 10.97 -1.99 -0.66
C ILE A 42 10.55 -2.68 0.64
N ALA A 43 9.27 -3.01 0.75
CA ALA A 43 8.77 -3.84 1.83
C ALA A 43 8.68 -5.30 1.38
N LEU A 44 9.30 -6.19 2.14
CA LEU A 44 9.28 -7.64 1.96
C LEU A 44 8.44 -8.27 3.06
N PHE A 45 7.39 -9.01 2.69
CA PHE A 45 6.56 -9.77 3.61
C PHE A 45 6.79 -11.26 3.42
N ASN A 46 7.05 -11.97 4.53
CA ASN A 46 7.22 -13.43 4.57
C ASN A 46 8.15 -13.95 3.47
N GLU A 47 9.25 -13.22 3.23
CA GLU A 47 10.33 -13.56 2.30
C GLU A 47 9.95 -13.65 0.82
N ASN A 48 8.66 -13.50 0.45
CA ASN A 48 8.19 -13.78 -0.90
C ASN A 48 7.37 -12.64 -1.51
N TYR A 49 6.78 -11.76 -0.70
CA TYR A 49 5.91 -10.71 -1.20
C TYR A 49 6.63 -9.37 -1.17
N PHE A 50 6.94 -8.87 -2.36
CA PHE A 50 7.58 -7.57 -2.56
C PHE A 50 6.52 -6.49 -2.78
N VAL A 51 6.68 -5.39 -2.06
CA VAL A 51 5.89 -4.18 -2.21
C VAL A 51 6.86 -3.03 -2.42
N LEU A 52 6.94 -2.54 -3.66
CA LEU A 52 7.79 -1.43 -4.04
C LEU A 52 7.02 -0.12 -3.88
N GLU A 53 7.63 0.88 -3.23
CA GLU A 53 7.02 2.19 -2.99
C GLU A 53 6.54 2.83 -4.29
N ASN A 54 7.41 2.87 -5.32
CA ASN A 54 7.09 3.47 -6.61
C ASN A 54 5.88 2.81 -7.29
N GLU A 55 5.80 1.48 -7.30
CA GLU A 55 4.65 0.76 -7.85
C GLU A 55 3.38 1.02 -7.07
N VAL A 56 3.46 1.05 -5.73
CA VAL A 56 2.31 1.36 -4.88
C VAL A 56 1.79 2.75 -5.19
N MET A 57 2.67 3.74 -5.37
CA MET A 57 2.27 5.10 -5.74
C MET A 57 1.57 5.11 -7.11
N THR A 58 2.18 4.54 -8.15
CA THR A 58 1.59 4.52 -9.50
C THR A 58 0.25 3.76 -9.54
N LYS A 59 0.16 2.60 -8.87
CA LYS A 59 -1.08 1.81 -8.78
C LYS A 59 -2.18 2.60 -8.06
N ASN A 60 -1.86 3.24 -6.94
CA ASN A 60 -2.83 4.02 -6.18
C ASN A 60 -3.32 5.26 -6.92
N GLU A 61 -2.44 5.96 -7.63
CA GLU A 61 -2.82 7.09 -8.49
C GLU A 61 -3.76 6.64 -9.61
N ALA A 62 -3.44 5.55 -10.30
CA ALA A 62 -4.26 4.99 -11.37
C ALA A 62 -5.65 4.55 -10.86
N ILE A 63 -5.69 3.76 -9.78
CA ILE A 63 -6.95 3.29 -9.17
C ILE A 63 -7.83 4.48 -8.78
N THR A 64 -7.24 5.48 -8.12
CA THR A 64 -7.96 6.68 -7.69
C THR A 64 -8.49 7.46 -8.89
N TYR A 65 -7.66 7.66 -9.92
CA TYR A 65 -8.03 8.43 -11.09
C TYR A 65 -9.18 7.78 -11.86
N ILE A 66 -9.03 6.49 -12.19
CA ILE A 66 -10.05 5.72 -12.91
C ILE A 66 -11.37 5.77 -12.14
N SER A 67 -11.34 5.42 -10.85
CA SER A 67 -12.56 5.34 -10.03
C SER A 67 -13.28 6.69 -9.90
N SER A 68 -12.52 7.76 -9.64
CA SER A 68 -13.08 9.11 -9.46
C SER A 68 -13.57 9.75 -10.76
N SER A 69 -12.91 9.47 -11.89
CA SER A 69 -13.26 10.08 -13.18
C SER A 69 -14.42 9.37 -13.87
N SER A 70 -14.68 8.10 -13.53
CA SER A 70 -15.84 7.35 -14.03
C SER A 70 -17.17 7.73 -13.38
N HIS A 71 -17.15 8.55 -12.33
CA HIS A 71 -18.34 9.01 -11.63
C HIS A 71 -18.50 10.52 -11.78
N SER A 72 -19.71 11.01 -12.12
CA SER A 72 -19.94 12.42 -12.42
C SER A 72 -19.79 13.37 -11.23
N ASN A 73 -20.10 12.90 -10.01
CA ASN A 73 -19.92 13.66 -8.78
C ASN A 73 -19.67 12.74 -7.56
N PRO A 74 -18.45 12.19 -7.38
CA PRO A 74 -18.18 11.24 -6.31
C PRO A 74 -18.00 11.95 -4.96
N ALA A 75 -19.07 11.97 -4.15
CA ALA A 75 -19.06 12.66 -2.85
C ALA A 75 -18.56 11.79 -1.68
N THR A 76 -18.74 10.46 -1.76
CA THR A 76 -18.38 9.52 -0.70
C THR A 76 -17.60 8.33 -1.26
N ALA A 77 -16.53 7.93 -0.59
CA ALA A 77 -15.75 6.73 -0.91
C ALA A 77 -15.64 5.79 0.29
N LEU A 78 -15.73 4.48 0.03
CA LEU A 78 -15.31 3.44 0.96
C LEU A 78 -14.01 2.82 0.44
N LEU A 79 -12.99 2.83 1.28
CA LEU A 79 -11.68 2.24 1.02
C LEU A 79 -11.48 1.01 1.88
N ILE A 80 -11.22 -0.12 1.22
CA ILE A 80 -10.77 -1.34 1.87
C ILE A 80 -9.34 -1.57 1.39
N CYS A 81 -8.36 -1.15 2.19
CA CYS A 81 -6.96 -1.21 1.77
C CYS A 81 -6.04 -1.55 2.94
N TYR A 82 -4.82 -1.96 2.61
CA TYR A 82 -3.77 -2.27 3.58
C TYR A 82 -2.83 -1.08 3.83
N ASN A 83 -2.95 0.02 3.06
CA ASN A 83 -2.12 1.21 3.21
C ASN A 83 -2.94 2.51 3.14
N HIS A 84 -2.45 3.54 3.84
CA HIS A 84 -3.07 4.86 3.86
C HIS A 84 -2.76 5.70 2.60
N ILE A 85 -1.87 5.21 1.72
CA ILE A 85 -1.43 5.92 0.51
C ILE A 85 -2.61 6.12 -0.45
N LEU A 86 -3.46 5.10 -0.61
CA LEU A 86 -4.65 5.20 -1.46
C LEU A 86 -5.65 6.26 -0.93
N ALA A 87 -5.81 6.35 0.40
CA ALA A 87 -6.64 7.38 1.01
C ALA A 87 -6.08 8.79 0.75
N ARG A 88 -4.75 8.95 0.81
CA ARG A 88 -4.06 10.21 0.49
C ARG A 88 -4.34 10.63 -0.97
N GLU A 89 -4.28 9.71 -1.91
CA GLU A 89 -4.57 10.01 -3.33
C GLU A 89 -6.02 10.46 -3.54
N LEU A 90 -6.99 9.85 -2.86
CA LEU A 90 -8.39 10.28 -2.93
C LEU A 90 -8.63 11.66 -2.33
N ILE A 91 -7.97 12.00 -1.22
CA ILE A 91 -8.06 13.33 -0.60
C ILE A 91 -7.60 14.43 -1.57
N LYS A 92 -6.58 14.18 -2.40
CA LYS A 92 -6.10 15.15 -3.39
C LYS A 92 -7.18 15.52 -4.43
N ARG A 93 -8.19 14.68 -4.65
CA ARG A 93 -9.20 14.89 -5.68
C ARG A 93 -10.23 15.97 -5.34
N LYS A 94 -10.29 16.49 -4.11
CA LYS A 94 -11.17 17.60 -3.66
C LYS A 94 -12.70 17.41 -3.84
N TYR A 95 -13.16 16.44 -4.62
CA TYR A 95 -14.58 16.15 -4.84
C TYR A 95 -15.20 15.30 -3.71
N PHE A 96 -14.38 14.57 -2.95
CA PHE A 96 -14.85 13.75 -1.84
C PHE A 96 -15.07 14.58 -0.59
N GLU A 97 -16.28 14.51 -0.03
CA GLU A 97 -16.64 15.08 1.27
C GLU A 97 -16.31 14.10 2.40
N LYS A 98 -16.55 12.80 2.15
CA LYS A 98 -16.39 11.73 3.13
C LYS A 98 -15.60 10.55 2.55
N ILE A 99 -14.59 10.12 3.27
CA ILE A 99 -13.82 8.92 2.95
C ILE A 99 -13.85 7.99 4.17
N TYR A 100 -14.44 6.81 4.00
CA TYR A 100 -14.43 5.74 4.99
C TYR A 100 -13.24 4.85 4.70
N LEU A 101 -12.26 4.83 5.61
CA LEU A 101 -11.08 3.98 5.51
C LEU A 101 -11.25 2.77 6.41
N TYR A 102 -11.36 1.59 5.80
CA TYR A 102 -11.25 0.31 6.48
C TYR A 102 -9.87 -0.29 6.20
N ILE A 103 -9.01 -0.28 7.22
CA ILE A 103 -7.70 -0.90 7.11
C ILE A 103 -7.86 -2.39 7.40
N ASN A 104 -7.82 -3.22 6.35
CA ASN A 104 -7.84 -4.66 6.52
C ASN A 104 -6.42 -5.15 6.85
N SER A 105 -6.12 -5.27 8.14
CA SER A 105 -4.86 -5.82 8.65
C SER A 105 -4.66 -7.29 8.28
N SER A 106 -5.70 -8.02 7.84
CA SER A 106 -5.61 -9.45 7.48
C SER A 106 -4.73 -9.74 6.25
N PHE A 107 -4.42 -8.74 5.42
CA PHE A 107 -3.51 -8.89 4.29
C PHE A 107 -2.03 -8.73 4.68
N ALA A 108 -1.72 -8.42 5.94
CA ALA A 108 -0.35 -8.29 6.44
C ALA A 108 -0.12 -8.77 7.90
N LEU A 109 -1.17 -9.20 8.62
CA LEU A 109 -1.12 -9.67 10.02
C LEU A 109 -1.99 -10.90 10.22
N PRO A 110 -1.59 -11.85 11.11
CA PRO A 110 -2.38 -13.05 11.36
C PRO A 110 -3.75 -12.69 11.94
N LYS A 111 -4.71 -13.58 11.70
CA LYS A 111 -6.16 -13.43 11.91
C LYS A 111 -6.62 -12.84 13.26
N ASN A 112 -5.77 -12.78 14.29
CA ASN A 112 -6.13 -12.32 15.62
C ASN A 112 -6.03 -10.79 15.81
N LEU A 113 -5.59 -10.04 14.80
CA LEU A 113 -5.51 -8.57 14.78
C LEU A 113 -6.35 -7.93 13.66
N ALA A 114 -7.19 -8.74 12.99
CA ALA A 114 -8.03 -8.37 11.85
C ALA A 114 -9.23 -7.47 12.21
N ASP A 115 -9.47 -7.23 13.50
CA ASP A 115 -10.66 -6.53 13.95
C ASP A 115 -10.49 -5.00 13.89
N SER A 116 -10.95 -4.47 12.76
CA SER A 116 -11.78 -3.26 12.67
C SER A 116 -11.20 -1.93 13.19
N LEU A 117 -10.41 -1.25 12.36
CA LEU A 117 -10.28 0.21 12.41
C LEU A 117 -10.96 0.83 11.18
N ALA A 118 -12.22 1.24 11.36
CA ALA A 118 -12.89 2.14 10.43
C ALA A 118 -12.55 3.58 10.81
N VAL A 119 -11.65 4.22 10.06
CA VAL A 119 -11.29 5.63 10.24
C VAL A 119 -12.14 6.46 9.29
N ILE A 120 -12.94 7.36 9.82
CA ILE A 120 -13.67 8.34 9.01
C ILE A 120 -12.75 9.54 8.79
N ILE A 121 -12.37 9.78 7.54
CA ILE A 121 -11.65 10.99 7.14
C ILE A 121 -12.66 11.96 6.52
N GLN A 122 -12.90 13.08 7.19
CA GLN A 122 -13.71 14.18 6.65
C GLN A 122 -12.79 15.16 5.94
N SER A 123 -13.02 15.31 4.63
CA SER A 123 -12.41 16.36 3.83
C SER A 123 -13.27 17.60 3.97
N LYS A 124 -12.81 18.61 4.71
CA LYS A 124 -13.49 19.92 4.76
C LYS A 124 -13.21 20.66 3.45
N SER A 125 -14.17 20.66 2.54
CA SER A 125 -14.23 21.67 1.47
C SER A 125 -14.48 23.03 2.13
N LYS A 126 -13.59 24.00 1.82
CA LYS A 126 -13.90 25.43 1.93
C LYS A 126 -14.60 25.89 0.66
#